data_AF-A0A346TPA1-F1
#
_entry.id   AF-A0A346TPA1-F1
#
_cell.length_a   1.000
_cell.length_b   1.000
_cell.length_c   1.000
_cell.angle_alpha   90.00
_cell.angle_beta   90.00
_cell.angle_gamma   90.00
#
_symmetry.space_group_name_H-M   'P 1'
#
loop_
_entity.id
_entity.type
_entity.pdbx_description
1 polymer ?
#
loop_
_entity_poly.entity_id
_entity_poly.type
_entity_poly.pdbx_seq_one_letter_code
_entity_poly.pdbx_strand_id
1 'polypeptide(L)'
;MANQDLMFDITKQGVEQEKQQYIISRVGDGGLKAVTVKVLSNGTPYNLTGLTPVFEGVKSDDTRIIDTQGATVLDAVNGVFRYIFPRQASTAEGEYQQAFFKLKRGEQTDSTMEIRVNVLKNKVEFGINSESYFTEYQQMIENLKAEMTKALKALETTADATKIKVKGNESLADTLRTQLKGLERSINGQHLVTEDTLREQIEGVTVSIRSLTESLATARQELQTNIDHLGRNSVSTIVSNTPIADIADITETGYYFYDKNVTQNLPTLNSNNANGYIHAVMRDRQNGMIELLGTGYMRERYRGQLYGRWVTTLPVLLWSGTGKSGNTLQLNGSARQFKYLVFDLSFHTNHYATVKIRIPEGTANFYLDAFGAKTNSNVANSTLEEIELALKDDTHLQIKSAMSSSNGAAQTASNEMTIYKVYGVE
;
A
#
# COMPACT_ATOMS: atom_id res chain seq x y z
N MET A 1 -24.99 -16.59 -22.86
CA MET A 1 -23.53 -16.65 -22.63
C MET A 1 -22.89 -17.01 -23.96
N ALA A 2 -22.02 -16.17 -24.50
CA ALA A 2 -21.28 -16.50 -25.72
C ALA A 2 -20.03 -17.29 -25.32
N ASN A 3 -19.90 -18.53 -25.80
CA ASN A 3 -18.72 -19.37 -25.59
C ASN A 3 -17.95 -19.52 -26.91
N GLN A 4 -16.64 -19.45 -26.83
CA GLN A 4 -15.74 -19.68 -27.97
C GLN A 4 -14.70 -20.72 -27.56
N ASP A 5 -14.39 -21.65 -28.46
CA ASP A 5 -13.41 -22.69 -28.21
C ASP A 5 -12.03 -22.25 -28.70
N LEU A 6 -11.04 -22.30 -27.81
CA LEU A 6 -9.65 -21.94 -28.07
C LEU A 6 -8.76 -23.16 -27.85
N MET A 7 -7.66 -23.24 -28.59
CA MET A 7 -6.68 -24.30 -28.45
C MET A 7 -5.27 -23.70 -28.44
N PHE A 8 -4.45 -24.12 -27.48
CA PHE A 8 -3.06 -23.69 -27.33
C PHE A 8 -2.14 -24.88 -27.09
N ASP A 9 -0.99 -24.89 -27.76
CA ASP A 9 0.11 -25.77 -27.41
C ASP A 9 1.14 -25.00 -26.57
N ILE A 10 1.37 -25.45 -25.34
CA ILE A 10 2.27 -24.76 -24.40
C ILE A 10 3.75 -24.99 -24.71
N THR A 11 4.09 -25.93 -25.61
CA THR A 11 5.48 -26.14 -26.05
C THR A 11 6.03 -25.00 -26.90
N LYS A 12 5.14 -24.15 -27.44
CA LYS A 12 5.50 -22.93 -28.19
C LYS A 12 6.43 -23.20 -29.40
N GLN A 13 6.45 -24.43 -29.91
CA GLN A 13 7.29 -24.81 -31.04
C GLN A 13 6.62 -24.52 -32.39
N GLY A 14 7.29 -23.75 -33.23
CA GLY A 14 6.97 -23.59 -34.66
C GLY A 14 5.73 -22.75 -34.98
N VAL A 15 5.57 -22.47 -36.28
CA VAL A 15 4.47 -21.70 -36.88
C VAL A 15 3.11 -22.41 -36.82
N GLU A 16 3.02 -23.64 -36.31
CA GLU A 16 1.80 -24.47 -36.34
C GLU A 16 0.61 -23.99 -35.47
N GLN A 17 0.73 -22.86 -34.76
CA GLN A 17 -0.40 -22.18 -34.12
C GLN A 17 -1.05 -21.12 -35.03
N GLU A 18 -1.10 -21.37 -36.35
CA GLU A 18 -1.47 -20.39 -37.40
C GLU A 18 -2.86 -19.72 -37.27
N LYS A 19 -3.69 -20.09 -36.30
CA LYS A 19 -4.85 -19.27 -35.91
C LYS A 19 -4.56 -18.58 -34.59
N GLN A 20 -4.13 -17.32 -34.67
CA GLN A 20 -4.27 -16.38 -33.56
C GLN A 20 -5.70 -16.45 -33.05
N GLN A 21 -5.84 -16.98 -31.84
CA GLN A 21 -7.10 -17.12 -31.14
C GLN A 21 -7.58 -15.71 -30.78
N TYR A 22 -8.56 -15.22 -31.54
CA TYR A 22 -9.04 -13.84 -31.46
C TYR A 22 -10.37 -13.78 -30.71
N ILE A 23 -10.41 -12.98 -29.64
CA ILE A 23 -11.58 -12.77 -28.80
C ILE A 23 -12.08 -11.35 -29.06
N ILE A 24 -13.33 -11.24 -29.50
CA ILE A 24 -14.04 -9.96 -29.61
C ILE A 24 -15.03 -9.83 -28.47
N SER A 25 -14.99 -8.69 -27.80
CA SER A 25 -15.95 -8.24 -26.80
C SER A 25 -16.39 -6.81 -27.13
N ARG A 26 -17.42 -6.28 -26.47
CA ARG A 26 -17.76 -4.85 -26.43
C ARG A 26 -17.61 -4.31 -25.01
N VAL A 27 -17.37 -3.01 -24.86
CA VAL A 27 -17.39 -2.34 -23.55
C VAL A 27 -18.73 -2.63 -22.84
N GLY A 28 -18.67 -3.21 -21.64
CA GLY A 28 -19.84 -3.65 -20.86
C GLY A 28 -20.20 -5.14 -20.94
N ASP A 29 -19.64 -5.91 -21.88
CA ASP A 29 -19.99 -7.35 -22.07
C ASP A 29 -19.44 -8.29 -20.97
N GLY A 30 -18.55 -7.80 -20.10
CA GLY A 30 -17.83 -8.65 -19.16
C GLY A 30 -18.77 -9.35 -18.14
N GLY A 31 -18.37 -10.53 -17.67
CA GLY A 31 -19.19 -11.41 -16.81
C GLY A 31 -20.08 -12.42 -17.56
N LEU A 32 -20.27 -12.28 -18.87
CA LEU A 32 -21.05 -13.23 -19.70
C LEU A 32 -20.29 -13.73 -20.95
N LYS A 33 -19.06 -13.24 -21.17
CA LYS A 33 -18.14 -13.74 -22.19
C LYS A 33 -17.37 -14.92 -21.61
N ALA A 34 -17.50 -16.09 -22.22
CA ALA A 34 -16.78 -17.30 -21.83
C ALA A 34 -15.93 -17.83 -22.99
N VAL A 35 -14.86 -18.51 -22.64
CA VAL A 35 -14.04 -19.30 -23.56
C VAL A 35 -13.80 -20.68 -22.98
N THR A 36 -13.82 -21.71 -23.82
CA THR A 36 -13.42 -23.06 -23.44
C THR A 36 -12.07 -23.33 -24.10
N VAL A 37 -11.06 -23.64 -23.30
CA VAL A 37 -9.67 -23.71 -23.72
C VAL A 37 -9.19 -25.14 -23.62
N LYS A 38 -8.66 -25.66 -24.72
CA LYS A 38 -7.93 -26.93 -24.78
C LYS A 38 -6.43 -26.67 -24.80
N VAL A 39 -5.72 -27.30 -23.87
CA VAL A 39 -4.27 -27.19 -23.71
C VAL A 39 -3.61 -28.46 -24.21
N LEU A 40 -2.64 -28.29 -25.09
CA LEU A 40 -1.78 -29.35 -25.62
C LEU A 40 -0.34 -29.11 -25.21
N SER A 41 0.46 -30.18 -25.15
CA SER A 41 1.90 -30.14 -25.07
C SER A 41 2.45 -31.10 -26.12
N ASN A 42 3.17 -30.55 -27.11
CA ASN A 42 3.74 -31.30 -28.23
C ASN A 42 2.64 -32.12 -28.99
N GLY A 43 1.52 -31.46 -29.29
CA GLY A 43 0.36 -32.03 -29.96
C GLY A 43 -0.51 -32.97 -29.11
N THR A 44 -0.13 -33.28 -27.87
CA THR A 44 -0.84 -34.22 -26.99
C THR A 44 -1.60 -33.47 -25.88
N PRO A 45 -2.81 -33.89 -25.45
CA PRO A 45 -3.51 -33.25 -24.34
C PRO A 45 -2.64 -33.08 -23.09
N TYR A 46 -2.61 -31.85 -22.56
CA TYR A 46 -1.82 -31.52 -21.38
C TYR A 46 -2.66 -31.69 -20.10
N ASN A 47 -2.22 -32.55 -19.18
CA ASN A 47 -2.97 -32.84 -17.97
C ASN A 47 -2.95 -31.66 -16.98
N LEU A 48 -4.14 -31.10 -16.70
CA LEU A 48 -4.36 -29.96 -15.81
C LEU A 48 -4.63 -30.35 -14.34
N THR A 49 -4.45 -31.61 -13.97
CA THR A 49 -4.70 -32.07 -12.58
C THR A 49 -3.83 -31.28 -11.61
N GLY A 50 -4.45 -30.61 -10.64
CA GLY A 50 -3.75 -29.77 -9.67
C GLY A 50 -3.09 -28.52 -10.26
N LEU A 51 -3.52 -28.07 -11.45
CA LEU A 51 -3.14 -26.79 -12.05
C LEU A 51 -4.32 -25.82 -11.99
N THR A 52 -4.03 -24.55 -11.70
CA THR A 52 -4.99 -23.46 -11.72
C THR A 52 -4.73 -22.58 -12.94
N PRO A 53 -5.66 -22.52 -13.92
CA PRO A 53 -5.57 -21.56 -15.00
C PRO A 53 -5.83 -20.15 -14.47
N VAL A 54 -4.97 -19.21 -14.83
CA VAL A 54 -5.01 -17.79 -14.47
C VAL A 54 -4.98 -16.99 -15.76
N PHE A 55 -5.85 -16.00 -15.89
CA PHE A 55 -5.81 -15.07 -17.02
C PHE A 55 -5.00 -13.84 -16.63
N GLU A 56 -4.03 -13.48 -17.46
CA GLU A 56 -3.24 -12.27 -17.30
C GLU A 56 -3.32 -11.43 -18.58
N GLY A 57 -3.47 -10.12 -18.43
CA GLY A 57 -3.48 -9.21 -19.58
C GLY A 57 -3.31 -7.74 -19.23
N VAL A 58 -2.94 -6.97 -20.25
CA VAL A 58 -2.81 -5.51 -20.23
C VAL A 58 -3.77 -4.97 -21.29
N LYS A 59 -4.74 -4.15 -20.87
CA LYS A 59 -5.73 -3.54 -21.76
C LYS A 59 -5.10 -2.42 -22.60
N SER A 60 -5.86 -1.91 -23.56
CA SER A 60 -5.44 -0.81 -24.44
C SER A 60 -5.05 0.47 -23.69
N ASP A 61 -5.56 0.67 -22.48
CA ASP A 61 -5.37 1.85 -21.63
C ASP A 61 -4.40 1.64 -20.45
N ASP A 62 -3.49 0.67 -20.57
CA ASP A 62 -2.47 0.28 -19.58
C ASP A 62 -2.98 -0.34 -18.28
N THR A 63 -4.30 -0.39 -18.06
CA THR A 63 -4.85 -1.07 -16.88
C THR A 63 -4.78 -2.60 -17.03
N ARG A 64 -4.56 -3.29 -15.91
CA ARG A 64 -4.13 -4.70 -15.91
C ARG A 64 -5.20 -5.64 -15.39
N ILE A 65 -5.14 -6.90 -15.80
CA ILE A 65 -5.99 -7.98 -15.28
C ILE A 65 -5.11 -9.14 -14.87
N ILE A 66 -5.26 -9.57 -13.62
CA ILE A 66 -4.78 -10.85 -13.11
C ILE A 66 -5.97 -11.52 -12.44
N ASP A 67 -6.54 -12.51 -13.12
CA ASP A 67 -7.72 -13.23 -12.63
C ASP A 67 -7.41 -14.70 -12.35
N THR A 68 -7.50 -15.07 -11.08
CA THR A 68 -7.25 -16.43 -10.58
C THR A 68 -8.53 -17.24 -10.35
N GLN A 69 -9.71 -16.64 -10.51
CA GLN A 69 -11.00 -17.25 -10.17
C GLN A 69 -11.92 -17.47 -11.37
N GLY A 70 -11.72 -16.76 -12.48
CA GLY A 70 -12.56 -16.90 -13.67
C GLY A 70 -12.50 -18.28 -14.34
N ALA A 71 -11.54 -19.14 -13.99
CA ALA A 71 -11.33 -20.45 -14.61
C ALA A 71 -11.99 -21.61 -13.84
N THR A 72 -12.55 -22.56 -14.57
CA THR A 72 -13.06 -23.85 -14.07
C THR A 72 -12.52 -24.97 -14.95
N VAL A 73 -11.72 -25.88 -14.38
CA VAL A 73 -11.23 -27.06 -15.10
C VAL A 73 -12.40 -28.02 -15.33
N LEU A 74 -12.70 -28.31 -16.60
CA LEU A 74 -13.82 -29.17 -17.00
C LEU A 74 -13.40 -30.62 -17.16
N ASP A 75 -12.22 -30.83 -17.77
CA ASP A 75 -11.61 -32.15 -17.96
C ASP A 75 -10.11 -32.00 -17.78
N ALA A 76 -9.63 -32.36 -16.58
CA ALA A 76 -8.23 -32.20 -16.23
C ALA A 76 -7.32 -33.10 -17.07
N VAL A 77 -7.72 -34.35 -17.31
CA VAL A 77 -6.87 -35.34 -18.01
C VAL A 77 -6.67 -34.93 -19.47
N ASN A 78 -7.72 -34.42 -20.11
CA ASN A 78 -7.67 -34.00 -21.52
C ASN A 78 -7.33 -32.51 -21.73
N GLY A 79 -6.95 -31.81 -20.67
CA GLY A 79 -6.45 -30.45 -20.77
C GLY A 79 -7.50 -29.39 -21.08
N VAL A 80 -8.72 -29.54 -20.60
CA VAL A 80 -9.84 -28.63 -20.92
C VAL A 80 -10.28 -27.85 -19.69
N PHE A 81 -10.30 -26.52 -19.82
CA PHE A 81 -10.91 -25.62 -18.84
C PHE A 81 -11.82 -24.59 -19.51
N ARG A 82 -12.77 -24.06 -18.76
CA ARG A 82 -13.57 -22.91 -19.15
C ARG A 82 -13.10 -21.69 -18.39
N TYR A 83 -13.04 -20.55 -19.05
CA TYR A 83 -12.77 -19.26 -18.42
C TYR A 83 -13.89 -18.28 -18.73
N ILE A 84 -14.40 -17.62 -17.70
CA ILE A 84 -15.40 -16.57 -17.79
C ILE A 84 -14.71 -15.25 -17.48
N PHE A 85 -14.74 -14.32 -18.41
CA PHE A 85 -14.09 -13.02 -18.25
C PHE A 85 -14.79 -12.20 -17.14
N PRO A 86 -14.04 -11.58 -16.22
CA PRO A 86 -14.60 -10.65 -15.26
C PRO A 86 -15.15 -9.41 -15.99
N ARG A 87 -16.04 -8.65 -15.33
CA ARG A 87 -16.61 -7.42 -15.91
C ARG A 87 -15.54 -6.45 -16.40
N GLN A 88 -14.47 -6.35 -15.62
CA GLN A 88 -13.33 -5.46 -15.83
C GLN A 88 -12.55 -5.76 -17.12
N ALA A 89 -12.67 -6.97 -17.69
CA ALA A 89 -12.06 -7.34 -18.95
C ALA A 89 -12.63 -6.64 -20.17
N SER A 90 -13.82 -6.06 -20.05
CA SER A 90 -14.49 -5.40 -21.16
C SER A 90 -14.81 -3.96 -20.80
N THR A 91 -13.85 -3.22 -20.23
CA THR A 91 -14.05 -1.83 -19.78
C THR A 91 -13.25 -0.79 -20.58
N ALA A 92 -12.11 -1.18 -21.17
CA ALA A 92 -11.32 -0.32 -22.06
C ALA A 92 -11.61 -0.66 -23.52
N GLU A 93 -11.93 0.34 -24.35
CA GLU A 93 -12.04 0.18 -25.80
C GLU A 93 -10.65 -0.04 -26.43
N GLY A 94 -10.54 -0.99 -27.35
CA GLY A 94 -9.32 -1.25 -28.13
C GLY A 94 -8.74 -2.66 -27.96
N GLU A 95 -7.61 -2.89 -28.60
CA GLU A 95 -6.87 -4.15 -28.50
C GLU A 95 -6.06 -4.20 -27.21
N TYR A 96 -6.10 -5.36 -26.55
CA TYR A 96 -5.19 -5.65 -25.46
C TYR A 96 -3.75 -5.61 -25.97
N GLN A 97 -2.86 -4.98 -25.20
CA GLN A 97 -1.43 -4.98 -25.47
C GLN A 97 -0.83 -6.37 -25.30
N GLN A 98 -1.38 -7.15 -24.35
CA GLN A 98 -1.01 -8.53 -24.10
C GLN A 98 -2.14 -9.26 -23.39
N ALA A 99 -2.36 -10.52 -23.72
CA ALA A 99 -3.24 -11.41 -22.95
C ALA A 99 -2.79 -12.87 -23.12
N PHE A 100 -2.84 -13.66 -22.05
CA PHE A 100 -2.52 -15.10 -22.10
C PHE A 100 -3.09 -15.83 -20.88
N PHE A 101 -3.12 -17.16 -20.94
CA PHE A 101 -3.39 -17.99 -19.78
C PHE A 101 -2.09 -18.52 -19.19
N LYS A 102 -1.97 -18.44 -17.87
CA LYS A 102 -0.91 -19.06 -17.06
C LYS A 102 -1.49 -20.25 -16.31
N LEU A 103 -0.83 -21.40 -16.39
CA LEU A 103 -1.20 -22.62 -15.68
C LEU A 103 -0.29 -22.75 -14.47
N LYS A 104 -0.84 -22.58 -13.26
CA LYS A 104 -0.05 -22.52 -12.01
C LYS A 104 -0.22 -23.77 -11.17
N ARG A 105 0.88 -24.28 -10.60
CA ARG A 105 0.90 -25.26 -9.49
C ARG A 105 1.96 -24.83 -8.49
N GLY A 106 1.55 -24.22 -7.38
CA GLY A 106 2.49 -23.59 -6.44
C GLY A 106 3.34 -22.53 -7.16
N GLU A 107 4.66 -22.66 -7.08
CA GLU A 107 5.61 -21.77 -7.79
C GLU A 107 5.86 -22.15 -9.25
N GLN A 108 5.43 -23.34 -9.69
CA GLN A 108 5.63 -23.80 -11.06
C GLN A 108 4.56 -23.18 -11.96
N THR A 109 4.99 -22.59 -13.06
CA THR A 109 4.10 -21.97 -14.03
C THR A 109 4.51 -22.32 -15.45
N ASP A 110 3.54 -22.61 -16.29
CA ASP A 110 3.69 -22.54 -17.74
C ASP A 110 2.59 -21.63 -18.32
N SER A 111 2.72 -21.23 -19.57
CA SER A 111 1.81 -20.28 -20.21
C SER A 111 1.44 -20.70 -21.62
N THR A 112 0.26 -20.28 -22.05
CA THR A 112 -0.10 -20.32 -23.46
C THR A 112 0.72 -19.30 -24.26
N MET A 113 0.61 -19.38 -25.59
CA MET A 113 0.92 -18.25 -26.46
C MET A 113 -0.04 -17.08 -26.22
N GLU A 114 0.28 -15.92 -26.78
CA GLU A 114 -0.55 -14.72 -26.67
C GLU A 114 -1.92 -14.91 -27.35
N ILE A 115 -2.92 -14.31 -26.73
CA ILE A 115 -4.32 -14.27 -27.15
C ILE A 115 -4.57 -12.85 -27.63
N ARG A 116 -5.16 -12.70 -28.82
CA ARG A 116 -5.60 -11.37 -29.27
C ARG A 116 -6.99 -11.10 -28.70
N VAL A 117 -7.13 -10.01 -27.95
CA VAL A 117 -8.41 -9.58 -27.38
C VAL A 117 -8.70 -8.17 -27.86
N ASN A 118 -9.85 -7.95 -28.49
CA ASN A 118 -10.30 -6.62 -28.91
C ASN A 118 -11.66 -6.30 -28.29
N VAL A 119 -11.74 -5.13 -27.66
CA VAL A 119 -12.96 -4.63 -27.03
C VAL A 119 -13.51 -3.48 -27.87
N LEU A 120 -14.62 -3.73 -28.53
CA LEU A 120 -15.34 -2.75 -29.33
C LEU A 120 -15.97 -1.67 -28.45
N LYS A 121 -16.04 -0.45 -28.99
CA LYS A 121 -16.76 0.66 -28.36
C LYS A 121 -18.21 0.31 -28.04
N ASN A 122 -18.67 0.72 -26.86
CA ASN A 122 -20.08 0.87 -26.57
C ASN A 122 -20.48 2.34 -26.77
N LYS A 123 -21.47 2.59 -27.63
CA LYS A 123 -21.96 3.94 -27.96
C LYS A 123 -23.29 4.28 -27.27
N VAL A 124 -23.81 3.35 -26.47
CA VAL A 124 -25.14 3.43 -25.84
C VAL A 124 -25.00 3.63 -24.34
N GLU A 125 -24.17 2.82 -23.70
CA GLU A 125 -23.88 2.94 -22.26
C GLU A 125 -22.65 3.83 -22.07
N PHE A 126 -22.82 4.89 -21.28
CA PHE A 126 -21.75 5.82 -20.90
C PHE A 126 -21.32 5.57 -19.45
N GLY A 127 -20.09 5.97 -19.10
CA GLY A 127 -19.61 5.98 -17.71
C GLY A 127 -19.03 4.66 -17.19
N ILE A 128 -18.71 3.70 -18.08
CA ILE A 128 -17.94 2.51 -17.70
C ILE A 128 -16.46 2.90 -17.67
N ASN A 129 -15.94 3.11 -16.46
CA ASN A 129 -14.53 3.39 -16.25
C ASN A 129 -13.72 2.10 -16.25
N SER A 130 -12.54 2.18 -16.83
CA SER A 130 -11.59 1.09 -16.86
C SER A 130 -10.62 1.20 -15.68
N GLU A 131 -10.48 0.10 -14.96
CA GLU A 131 -9.60 -0.02 -13.80
C GLU A 131 -8.77 -1.29 -13.89
N SER A 132 -7.69 -1.36 -13.10
CA SER A 132 -6.95 -2.60 -12.95
C SER A 132 -7.71 -3.57 -12.04
N TYR A 133 -7.73 -4.85 -12.42
CA TYR A 133 -8.40 -5.92 -11.70
C TYR A 133 -7.40 -6.97 -11.27
N PHE A 134 -7.31 -7.20 -9.96
CA PHE A 134 -6.55 -8.30 -9.39
C PHE A 134 -7.44 -9.01 -8.38
N THR A 135 -7.63 -10.30 -8.54
CA THR A 135 -8.57 -11.08 -7.71
C THR A 135 -8.27 -10.95 -6.23
N GLU A 136 -6.99 -10.96 -5.85
CA GLU A 136 -6.55 -10.88 -4.45
C GLU A 136 -6.92 -9.52 -3.81
N TYR A 137 -6.77 -8.40 -4.54
CA TYR A 137 -7.20 -7.10 -4.03
C TYR A 137 -8.72 -7.02 -3.88
N GLN A 138 -9.48 -7.61 -4.81
CA GLN A 138 -10.94 -7.62 -4.71
C GLN A 138 -11.42 -8.42 -3.50
N GLN A 139 -10.82 -9.59 -3.24
CA GLN A 139 -11.10 -10.36 -2.03
C GLN A 139 -10.76 -9.58 -0.76
N MET A 140 -9.63 -8.88 -0.74
CA MET A 140 -9.23 -8.08 0.40
C MET A 140 -10.23 -6.96 0.69
N ILE A 141 -10.69 -6.25 -0.34
CA ILE A 141 -11.71 -5.20 -0.21
C ILE A 141 -13.03 -5.77 0.33
N GLU A 142 -13.49 -6.90 -0.21
CA GLU A 142 -14.74 -7.52 0.24
C GLU A 142 -14.66 -8.03 1.69
N ASN A 143 -13.54 -8.65 2.07
CA ASN A 143 -13.29 -9.07 3.45
C ASN A 143 -13.29 -7.87 4.39
N LEU A 144 -12.64 -6.76 3.99
CA LEU A 144 -12.62 -5.52 4.76
C LEU A 144 -14.03 -4.94 4.93
N LYS A 145 -14.83 -4.88 3.85
CA LYS A 145 -16.22 -4.41 3.92
C LYS A 145 -17.05 -5.28 4.88
N ALA A 146 -16.91 -6.60 4.77
CA ALA A 146 -17.66 -7.54 5.62
C ALA A 146 -17.35 -7.36 7.10
N GLU A 147 -16.06 -7.25 7.46
CA GLU A 147 -15.65 -7.00 8.84
C GLU A 147 -16.10 -5.61 9.33
N MET A 148 -16.03 -4.58 8.49
CA MET A 148 -16.54 -3.24 8.85
C MET A 148 -18.05 -3.24 9.09
N THR A 149 -18.83 -3.89 8.22
CA THR A 149 -20.29 -4.02 8.41
C THR A 149 -20.64 -4.78 9.68
N LYS A 150 -19.89 -5.85 10.00
CA LYS A 150 -20.05 -6.62 11.23
C LYS A 150 -19.76 -5.76 12.47
N ALA A 151 -18.70 -4.96 12.44
CA ALA A 151 -18.35 -4.04 13.51
C ALA A 151 -19.44 -2.95 13.70
N LEU A 152 -19.94 -2.35 12.62
CA LEU A 152 -21.03 -1.36 12.67
C LEU A 152 -22.32 -1.95 13.26
N LYS A 153 -22.68 -3.17 12.89
CA LYS A 153 -23.88 -3.84 13.42
C LYS A 153 -23.75 -4.15 14.92
N ALA A 154 -22.56 -4.54 15.37
CA ALA A 154 -22.29 -4.76 16.79
C ALA A 154 -22.42 -3.43 17.59
N LEU A 155 -21.94 -2.33 17.00
CA LEU A 155 -22.09 -0.98 17.54
C LEU A 155 -23.56 -0.58 17.70
N GLU A 156 -24.38 -0.74 16.65
CA GLU A 156 -25.80 -0.42 16.67
C GLU A 156 -26.54 -1.21 17.77
N THR A 157 -26.30 -2.53 17.83
CA THR A 157 -26.90 -3.40 18.85
C THR A 157 -26.57 -2.94 20.27
N THR A 158 -25.32 -2.52 20.47
CA THR A 158 -24.83 -2.02 21.77
C THR A 158 -25.45 -0.67 22.13
N ALA A 159 -25.58 0.23 21.15
CA ALA A 159 -26.22 1.54 21.33
C ALA A 159 -27.71 1.37 21.71
N ASP A 160 -28.42 0.46 21.06
CA ASP A 160 -29.83 0.16 21.37
C ASP A 160 -30.00 -0.42 22.77
N ALA A 161 -29.15 -1.38 23.17
CA ALA A 161 -29.15 -1.93 24.53
C ALA A 161 -28.91 -0.84 25.58
N THR A 162 -27.97 0.07 25.33
CA THR A 162 -27.68 1.20 26.23
C THR A 162 -28.87 2.16 26.33
N LYS A 163 -29.52 2.47 25.20
CA LYS A 163 -30.71 3.32 25.15
C LYS A 163 -31.88 2.75 25.96
N ILE A 164 -32.08 1.43 25.94
CA ILE A 164 -33.12 0.76 26.74
C ILE A 164 -32.84 0.95 28.24
N LYS A 165 -31.58 0.78 28.68
CA LYS A 165 -31.21 0.96 30.09
C LYS A 165 -31.36 2.40 30.57
N VAL A 166 -30.99 3.38 29.75
CA VAL A 166 -31.21 4.80 30.05
C VAL A 166 -32.70 5.10 30.26
N LYS A 167 -33.57 4.56 29.40
CA LYS A 167 -35.03 4.68 29.58
C LYS A 167 -35.54 4.00 30.86
N GLY A 168 -34.97 2.85 31.23
CA GLY A 168 -35.28 2.18 32.50
C GLY A 168 -34.93 3.05 33.71
N ASN A 169 -33.76 3.70 33.68
CA ASN A 169 -33.33 4.62 34.73
C ASN A 169 -34.20 5.89 34.79
N GLU A 170 -34.65 6.41 33.64
CA GLU A 170 -35.61 7.51 33.57
C GLU A 170 -36.94 7.14 34.26
N SER A 171 -37.47 5.94 34.01
CA SER A 171 -38.68 5.44 34.66
C SER A 171 -38.52 5.22 36.17
N LEU A 172 -37.36 4.71 36.62
CA LEU A 172 -37.03 4.60 38.05
C LEU A 172 -36.93 5.99 38.71
N ALA A 173 -36.34 6.97 38.02
CA ALA A 173 -36.26 8.35 38.50
C ALA A 173 -37.65 8.99 38.64
N ASP A 174 -38.56 8.75 37.71
CA ASP A 174 -39.96 9.21 37.79
C ASP A 174 -40.72 8.55 38.94
N THR A 175 -40.47 7.26 39.18
CA THR A 175 -41.02 6.53 40.34
C THR A 175 -40.57 7.16 41.64
N LEU A 176 -39.26 7.42 41.77
CA LEU A 176 -38.68 8.14 42.91
C LEU A 176 -39.31 9.52 43.10
N ARG A 177 -39.49 10.27 42.00
CA ARG A 177 -40.12 11.59 42.03
C ARG A 177 -41.57 11.53 42.54
N THR A 178 -42.30 10.50 42.16
CA THR A 178 -43.68 10.25 42.59
C THR A 178 -43.75 9.86 44.07
N GLN A 179 -42.86 8.96 44.51
CA GLN A 179 -42.77 8.54 45.91
C GLN A 179 -42.39 9.72 46.83
N LEU A 180 -41.42 10.56 46.42
CA LEU A 180 -41.03 11.77 47.16
C LEU A 180 -42.18 12.78 47.29
N LYS A 181 -42.94 13.01 46.21
CA LYS A 181 -44.16 13.85 46.27
C LYS A 181 -45.23 13.26 47.19
N GLY A 182 -45.34 11.93 47.26
CA GLY A 182 -46.23 11.23 48.18
C GLY A 182 -45.85 11.50 49.63
N LEU A 183 -44.58 11.33 49.98
CA LEU A 183 -44.01 11.66 51.29
C LEU A 183 -44.24 13.14 51.65
N GLU A 184 -43.95 14.06 50.74
CA GLU A 184 -44.14 15.50 50.96
C GLU A 184 -45.60 15.84 51.29
N ARG A 185 -46.57 15.22 50.61
CA ARG A 185 -48.00 15.38 50.92
C ARG A 185 -48.38 14.78 52.28
N SER A 186 -47.85 13.60 52.61
CA SER A 186 -48.08 12.96 53.90
C SER A 186 -47.55 13.84 55.05
N ILE A 187 -46.40 14.49 54.87
CA ILE A 187 -45.81 15.40 55.87
C ILE A 187 -46.60 16.72 55.97
N ASN A 188 -47.03 17.30 54.85
CA ASN A 188 -47.69 18.61 54.81
C ASN A 188 -49.20 18.56 55.11
N GLY A 189 -49.83 17.40 55.00
CA GLY A 189 -51.25 17.19 55.34
C GLY A 189 -51.43 17.05 56.85
N GLN A 190 -52.21 17.94 57.47
CA GLN A 190 -52.47 18.03 58.91
C GLN A 190 -53.28 16.87 59.54
N HIS A 191 -53.01 15.61 59.17
CA HIS A 191 -53.53 14.43 59.86
C HIS A 191 -52.38 13.55 60.32
N LEU A 192 -52.46 13.06 61.55
CA LEU A 192 -51.53 12.13 62.18
C LEU A 192 -51.20 10.99 61.19
N VAL A 193 -50.05 11.07 60.52
CA VAL A 193 -49.48 9.96 59.77
C VAL A 193 -48.90 9.01 60.80
N THR A 194 -49.27 7.73 60.75
CA THR A 194 -48.68 6.75 61.67
C THR A 194 -47.20 6.59 61.34
N GLU A 195 -46.39 6.33 62.36
CA GLU A 195 -44.97 6.05 62.19
C GLU A 195 -44.75 4.91 61.17
N ASP A 196 -45.63 3.89 61.19
CA ASP A 196 -45.62 2.77 60.26
C ASP A 196 -45.81 3.21 58.80
N THR A 197 -46.74 4.12 58.52
CA THR A 197 -46.98 4.63 57.15
C THR A 197 -45.76 5.40 56.63
N LEU A 198 -45.12 6.20 57.48
CA LEU A 198 -43.92 6.93 57.11
C LEU A 198 -42.73 5.97 56.86
N ARG A 199 -42.60 4.93 57.70
CA ARG A 199 -41.58 3.87 57.55
C ARG A 199 -41.73 3.13 56.23
N GLU A 200 -42.94 2.69 55.87
CA GLU A 200 -43.19 2.00 54.58
C GLU A 200 -42.84 2.88 53.38
N GLN A 201 -43.20 4.17 53.41
CA GLN A 201 -42.87 5.09 52.32
C GLN A 201 -41.37 5.36 52.19
N ILE A 202 -40.67 5.54 53.32
CA ILE A 202 -39.20 5.70 53.36
C ILE A 202 -38.52 4.43 52.85
N GLU A 203 -39.01 3.25 53.22
CA GLU A 203 -38.49 1.97 52.76
C GLU A 203 -38.67 1.83 51.24
N GLY A 204 -39.84 2.21 50.70
CA GLY A 204 -40.09 2.24 49.27
C GLY A 204 -39.13 3.16 48.49
N VAL A 205 -38.85 4.37 49.00
CA VAL A 205 -37.85 5.27 48.41
C VAL A 205 -36.44 4.66 48.49
N THR A 206 -36.10 4.06 49.62
CA THR A 206 -34.78 3.44 49.84
C THR A 206 -34.52 2.30 48.85
N VAL A 207 -35.53 1.46 48.60
CA VAL A 207 -35.47 0.38 47.60
C VAL A 207 -35.30 0.94 46.19
N SER A 208 -36.08 1.95 45.81
CA SER A 208 -35.98 2.58 44.48
C SER A 208 -34.60 3.25 44.25
N ILE A 209 -34.02 3.91 45.26
CA ILE A 209 -32.67 4.50 45.19
C ILE A 209 -31.62 3.41 44.97
N ARG A 210 -31.72 2.29 45.71
CA ARG A 210 -30.80 1.15 45.58
C ARG A 210 -30.84 0.58 44.16
N SER A 211 -32.06 0.32 43.65
CA SER A 211 -32.28 -0.19 42.29
C SER A 211 -31.70 0.74 41.22
N LEU A 212 -31.95 2.06 41.33
CA LEU A 212 -31.38 3.04 40.41
C LEU A 212 -29.84 3.05 40.46
N THR A 213 -29.26 2.97 41.67
CA THR A 213 -27.80 2.97 41.86
C THR A 213 -27.14 1.75 41.22
N GLU A 214 -27.71 0.56 41.43
CA GLU A 214 -27.22 -0.70 40.84
C GLU A 214 -27.33 -0.69 39.31
N SER A 215 -28.44 -0.19 38.78
CA SER A 215 -28.64 -0.05 37.33
C SER A 215 -27.64 0.93 36.71
N LEU A 216 -27.37 2.07 37.36
CA LEU A 216 -26.38 3.04 36.88
C LEU A 216 -24.96 2.47 36.89
N ALA A 217 -24.59 1.72 37.94
CA ALA A 217 -23.28 1.07 38.04
C ALA A 217 -23.09 0.03 36.91
N THR A 218 -24.11 -0.78 36.65
CA THR A 218 -24.11 -1.78 35.57
C THR A 218 -23.98 -1.11 34.20
N ALA A 219 -24.78 -0.08 33.94
CA ALA A 219 -24.72 0.67 32.68
C ALA A 219 -23.34 1.31 32.45
N ARG A 220 -22.71 1.85 33.50
CA ARG A 220 -21.35 2.44 33.42
C ARG A 220 -20.29 1.40 33.09
N GLN A 221 -20.32 0.24 33.76
CA GLN A 221 -19.32 -0.81 33.55
C GLN A 221 -19.38 -1.39 32.14
N GLU A 222 -20.59 -1.59 31.61
CA GLU A 222 -20.77 -2.04 30.23
C GLU A 222 -20.36 -0.98 29.22
N LEU A 223 -20.71 0.29 29.42
CA LEU A 223 -20.23 1.40 28.58
C LEU A 223 -18.70 1.43 28.51
N GLN A 224 -18.03 1.29 29.66
CA GLN A 224 -16.57 1.23 29.70
C GLN A 224 -16.02 0.03 28.92
N THR A 225 -16.62 -1.15 29.10
CA THR A 225 -16.23 -2.38 28.38
C THR A 225 -16.42 -2.21 26.86
N ASN A 226 -17.53 -1.61 26.45
CA ASN A 226 -17.84 -1.35 25.05
C ASN A 226 -16.89 -0.30 24.42
N ILE A 227 -16.56 0.76 25.15
CA ILE A 227 -15.54 1.74 24.75
C ILE A 227 -14.18 1.07 24.56
N ASP A 228 -13.78 0.20 25.49
CA ASP A 228 -12.53 -0.56 25.41
C ASP A 228 -12.52 -1.51 24.19
N HIS A 229 -13.66 -2.15 23.89
CA HIS A 229 -13.80 -3.00 22.70
C HIS A 229 -13.73 -2.19 21.40
N LEU A 230 -14.27 -0.99 21.34
CA LEU A 230 -14.18 -0.11 20.17
C LEU A 230 -12.77 0.40 19.94
N GLY A 231 -12.07 0.79 21.00
CA GLY A 231 -10.68 1.25 20.93
C GLY A 231 -9.72 0.16 20.47
N ARG A 232 -10.01 -1.12 20.78
CA ARG A 232 -9.15 -2.26 20.41
C ARG A 232 -9.56 -2.97 19.12
N ASN A 233 -10.83 -3.12 18.79
CA ASN A 233 -11.24 -4.10 17.75
C ASN A 233 -11.75 -3.48 16.43
N SER A 234 -12.04 -2.18 16.37
CA SER A 234 -12.67 -1.59 15.17
C SER A 234 -11.66 -0.93 14.20
N VAL A 235 -10.42 -0.70 14.63
CA VAL A 235 -9.34 -0.12 13.80
C VAL A 235 -8.00 -0.87 13.95
N SER A 236 -7.70 -1.41 15.14
CA SER A 236 -6.37 -2.00 15.40
C SER A 236 -6.11 -3.36 14.73
N THR A 237 -7.17 -4.06 14.31
CA THR A 237 -7.04 -5.31 13.54
C THR A 237 -6.70 -5.09 12.07
N ILE A 238 -6.85 -3.88 11.55
CA ILE A 238 -6.53 -3.54 10.15
C ILE A 238 -5.16 -2.85 10.07
N VAL A 239 -4.79 -2.08 11.10
CA VAL A 239 -3.51 -1.36 11.18
C VAL A 239 -3.01 -1.41 12.62
N SER A 240 -2.05 -2.29 12.90
CA SER A 240 -1.33 -2.31 14.17
C SER A 240 -0.31 -1.17 14.19
N ASN A 241 -0.36 -0.31 15.22
CA ASN A 241 0.66 0.72 15.46
C ASN A 241 1.85 0.21 16.27
N THR A 242 1.90 -1.10 16.54
CA THR A 242 3.06 -1.70 17.19
C THR A 242 4.15 -1.88 16.13
N PRO A 243 5.34 -1.26 16.28
CA PRO A 243 6.40 -1.41 15.30
C PRO A 243 6.79 -2.88 15.16
N ILE A 244 6.90 -3.36 13.92
CA ILE A 244 7.50 -4.65 13.66
C ILE A 244 8.99 -4.61 14.02
N ALA A 245 9.51 -5.71 14.57
CA ALA A 245 10.92 -5.81 14.94
C ALA A 245 11.83 -5.82 13.70
N ASP A 246 11.48 -6.60 12.69
CA ASP A 246 12.23 -6.71 11.44
C ASP A 246 11.28 -6.85 10.25
N ILE A 247 11.58 -6.14 9.15
CA ILE A 247 10.88 -6.31 7.86
C ILE A 247 11.02 -7.75 7.33
N ALA A 248 12.10 -8.44 7.68
CA ALA A 248 12.31 -9.84 7.31
C ALA A 248 11.32 -10.81 8.00
N ASP A 249 10.61 -10.38 9.05
CA ASP A 249 9.60 -11.20 9.74
C ASP A 249 8.24 -11.19 9.03
N ILE A 250 8.05 -10.30 8.05
CA ILE A 250 6.82 -10.20 7.28
C ILE A 250 6.64 -11.43 6.39
N THR A 251 5.58 -12.19 6.66
CA THR A 251 5.25 -13.44 5.94
C THR A 251 3.80 -13.50 5.45
N GLU A 252 2.97 -12.54 5.83
CA GLU A 252 1.55 -12.49 5.46
C GLU A 252 1.19 -11.14 4.83
N THR A 253 0.23 -11.14 3.90
CA THR A 253 -0.27 -9.91 3.27
C THR A 253 -0.95 -9.03 4.31
N GLY A 254 -0.60 -7.74 4.34
CA GLY A 254 -1.19 -6.81 5.30
C GLY A 254 -0.43 -5.51 5.44
N TYR A 255 -0.85 -4.72 6.44
CA TYR A 255 -0.21 -3.47 6.83
C TYR A 255 0.55 -3.65 8.14
N TYR A 256 1.80 -3.21 8.16
CA TYR A 256 2.68 -3.30 9.32
C TYR A 256 3.22 -1.92 9.63
N PHE A 257 3.25 -1.52 10.90
CA PHE A 257 3.88 -0.26 11.28
C PHE A 257 5.40 -0.45 11.43
N TYR A 258 6.17 0.53 10.95
CA TYR A 258 7.61 0.60 11.17
C TYR A 258 7.97 1.88 11.91
N ASP A 259 8.98 1.77 12.76
CA ASP A 259 9.64 2.90 13.40
C ASP A 259 11.13 2.84 13.06
N LYS A 260 11.70 3.94 12.57
CA LYS A 260 13.12 4.00 12.15
C LYS A 260 14.11 3.59 13.23
N ASN A 261 13.77 3.75 14.51
CA ASN A 261 14.66 3.45 15.62
C ASN A 261 14.47 2.03 16.17
N VAL A 262 13.42 1.32 15.74
CA VAL A 262 13.07 -0.02 16.26
C VAL A 262 13.18 -1.07 15.17
N THR A 263 12.62 -0.80 14.00
CA THR A 263 12.46 -1.77 12.93
C THR A 263 13.75 -1.97 12.15
N GLN A 264 14.22 -3.20 12.07
CA GLN A 264 15.43 -3.59 11.32
C GLN A 264 15.15 -3.70 9.81
N ASN A 265 16.23 -3.69 9.01
CA ASN A 265 16.20 -3.80 7.55
C ASN A 265 15.49 -2.68 6.78
N LEU A 266 15.24 -1.52 7.41
CA LEU A 266 14.77 -0.31 6.73
C LEU A 266 15.85 0.31 5.82
N PRO A 267 15.46 0.96 4.70
CA PRO A 267 16.37 1.80 3.92
C PRO A 267 16.64 3.13 4.65
N THR A 268 17.56 3.94 4.12
CA THR A 268 17.63 5.34 4.50
C THR A 268 16.33 6.08 4.18
N LEU A 269 15.75 6.73 5.19
CA LEU A 269 14.48 7.43 5.09
C LEU A 269 14.65 8.94 5.30
N ASN A 270 13.85 9.72 4.57
CA ASN A 270 13.67 11.16 4.80
C ASN A 270 12.94 11.39 6.14
N SER A 271 13.13 12.57 6.74
CA SER A 271 12.56 12.91 8.06
C SER A 271 11.04 12.87 8.09
N ASN A 272 10.38 13.25 6.99
CA ASN A 272 8.92 13.20 6.85
C ASN A 272 8.34 11.78 6.82
N ASN A 273 9.20 10.78 6.57
CA ASN A 273 8.83 9.37 6.48
C ASN A 273 9.70 8.51 7.42
N ALA A 274 10.11 9.07 8.57
CA ALA A 274 10.91 8.32 9.53
C ALA A 274 10.13 7.13 10.09
N ASN A 275 8.84 7.28 10.32
CA ASN A 275 7.94 6.23 10.78
C ASN A 275 6.73 6.16 9.85
N GLY A 276 6.11 4.99 9.73
CA GLY A 276 4.97 4.85 8.84
C GLY A 276 4.50 3.41 8.68
N TYR A 277 3.86 3.12 7.56
CA TYR A 277 3.32 1.80 7.28
C TYR A 277 4.01 1.13 6.11
N ILE A 278 4.24 -0.16 6.27
CA ILE A 278 4.60 -1.11 5.24
C ILE A 278 3.30 -1.71 4.69
N HIS A 279 3.16 -1.74 3.38
CA HIS A 279 2.19 -2.57 2.69
C HIS A 279 2.93 -3.79 2.13
N ALA A 280 2.57 -4.98 2.63
CA ALA A 280 3.13 -6.23 2.16
C ALA A 280 2.08 -6.99 1.37
N VAL A 281 2.43 -7.37 0.14
CA VAL A 281 1.62 -8.22 -0.73
C VAL A 281 2.37 -9.54 -0.91
N MET A 282 1.98 -10.51 -0.10
CA MET A 282 2.61 -11.83 -0.06
C MET A 282 1.88 -12.78 -1.00
N ARG A 283 2.62 -13.43 -1.90
CA ARG A 283 2.12 -14.56 -2.69
C ARG A 283 2.01 -15.80 -1.81
N ASP A 284 2.99 -15.99 -0.95
CA ASP A 284 3.12 -17.08 0.02
C ASP A 284 4.05 -16.64 1.17
N ARG A 285 4.29 -17.50 2.17
CA ARG A 285 5.14 -17.16 3.33
C ARG A 285 6.59 -16.81 2.99
N GLN A 286 7.06 -17.21 1.82
CA GLN A 286 8.45 -17.05 1.39
C GLN A 286 8.62 -15.98 0.31
N ASN A 287 7.56 -15.63 -0.42
CA ASN A 287 7.64 -14.76 -1.58
C ASN A 287 6.57 -13.68 -1.57
N GLY A 288 6.98 -12.44 -1.86
CA GLY A 288 6.08 -11.30 -1.91
C GLY A 288 6.79 -10.00 -2.20
N MET A 289 6.02 -8.93 -2.26
CA MET A 289 6.51 -7.56 -2.41
C MET A 289 6.22 -6.77 -1.15
N ILE A 290 7.19 -5.95 -0.74
CA ILE A 290 7.12 -5.10 0.43
C ILE A 290 7.31 -3.66 -0.03
N GLU A 291 6.37 -2.79 0.30
CA GLU A 291 6.40 -1.37 -0.03
C GLU A 291 6.30 -0.53 1.25
N LEU A 292 7.15 0.49 1.37
CA LEU A 292 7.06 1.48 2.43
C LEU A 292 6.20 2.66 1.93
N LEU A 293 4.96 2.76 2.44
CA LEU A 293 3.98 3.72 1.95
C LEU A 293 4.47 5.16 2.11
N GLY A 294 4.26 5.98 1.07
CA GLY A 294 4.65 7.39 1.04
C GLY A 294 6.14 7.64 0.79
N THR A 295 6.97 6.59 0.72
CA THR A 295 8.42 6.71 0.54
C THR A 295 8.89 6.42 -0.89
N GLY A 296 8.05 5.73 -1.68
CA GLY A 296 8.42 5.20 -2.99
C GLY A 296 9.32 3.97 -2.94
N TYR A 297 9.72 3.51 -1.75
CA TYR A 297 10.55 2.33 -1.58
C TYR A 297 9.77 1.02 -1.72
N MET A 298 10.34 0.10 -2.50
CA MET A 298 9.90 -1.27 -2.61
C MET A 298 11.09 -2.24 -2.49
N ARG A 299 10.81 -3.44 -1.98
CA ARG A 299 11.76 -4.55 -1.93
C ARG A 299 11.02 -5.88 -2.03
N GLU A 300 11.64 -6.83 -2.71
CA GLU A 300 11.09 -8.17 -2.86
C GLU A 300 11.47 -9.05 -1.65
N ARG A 301 10.56 -9.92 -1.22
CA ARG A 301 10.90 -11.12 -0.46
C ARG A 301 10.90 -12.29 -1.43
N TYR A 302 11.99 -13.03 -1.48
CA TYR A 302 12.13 -14.19 -2.36
C TYR A 302 12.80 -15.33 -1.59
N ARG A 303 12.21 -16.54 -1.65
CA ARG A 303 12.69 -17.73 -0.94
C ARG A 303 12.95 -17.52 0.56
N GLY A 304 12.08 -16.73 1.21
CA GLY A 304 12.13 -16.47 2.65
C GLY A 304 13.14 -15.41 3.09
N GLN A 305 13.78 -14.71 2.15
CA GLN A 305 14.74 -13.65 2.44
C GLN A 305 14.38 -12.36 1.71
N LEU A 306 14.81 -11.21 2.25
CA LEU A 306 14.71 -9.94 1.53
C LEU A 306 15.71 -9.93 0.38
N TYR A 307 15.20 -9.90 -0.85
CA TYR A 307 15.97 -10.01 -2.07
C TYR A 307 16.30 -8.63 -2.66
N GLY A 308 17.52 -8.50 -3.18
CA GLY A 308 18.02 -7.25 -3.72
C GLY A 308 18.13 -6.12 -2.69
N ARG A 309 18.36 -4.91 -3.19
CA ARG A 309 18.33 -3.66 -2.41
C ARG A 309 16.95 -3.04 -2.45
N TRP A 310 16.69 -2.11 -1.53
CA TRP A 310 15.54 -1.23 -1.63
C TRP A 310 15.63 -0.35 -2.88
N VAL A 311 14.57 -0.33 -3.68
CA VAL A 311 14.44 0.48 -4.90
C VAL A 311 13.45 1.59 -4.60
N THR A 312 13.78 2.84 -4.90
CA THR A 312 12.89 3.99 -4.70
C THR A 312 12.64 4.76 -5.98
N THR A 313 11.41 5.23 -6.17
CA THR A 313 11.01 6.15 -7.24
C THR A 313 11.17 7.62 -6.85
N LEU A 314 11.49 7.92 -5.58
CA LEU A 314 11.62 9.28 -5.05
C LEU A 314 13.05 9.60 -4.60
N PRO A 315 13.53 10.84 -4.76
CA PRO A 315 14.82 11.26 -4.24
C PRO A 315 14.90 11.21 -2.70
N VAL A 316 16.01 10.70 -2.20
CA VAL A 316 16.27 10.58 -0.76
C VAL A 316 17.38 11.54 -0.36
N LEU A 317 17.08 12.44 0.57
CA LEU A 317 18.03 13.44 1.03
C LEU A 317 19.09 12.77 1.93
N LEU A 318 20.31 12.68 1.42
CA LEU A 318 21.44 12.10 2.15
C LEU A 318 22.16 13.14 2.98
N TRP A 319 22.27 14.37 2.48
CA TRP A 319 22.92 15.45 3.21
C TRP A 319 22.39 16.82 2.79
N SER A 320 22.39 17.78 3.72
CA SER A 320 22.13 19.18 3.45
C SER A 320 22.96 20.08 4.35
N GLY A 321 23.45 21.20 3.84
CA GLY A 321 24.24 22.16 4.59
C GLY A 321 24.99 23.12 3.68
N THR A 322 26.21 23.49 4.08
CA THR A 322 27.13 24.31 3.27
C THR A 322 28.49 23.63 3.26
N GLY A 323 28.79 22.95 2.15
CA GLY A 323 30.00 22.14 1.98
C GLY A 323 30.95 22.82 1.02
N LYS A 324 32.16 23.12 1.49
CA LYS A 324 33.26 23.71 0.72
C LYS A 324 34.48 22.80 0.70
N SER A 325 35.45 23.14 -0.14
CA SER A 325 36.76 22.48 -0.19
C SER A 325 37.33 22.25 1.23
N GLY A 326 37.78 21.03 1.50
CA GLY A 326 38.27 20.56 2.80
C GLY A 326 37.20 19.95 3.71
N ASN A 327 35.90 20.20 3.49
CA ASN A 327 34.85 19.62 4.34
C ASN A 327 34.63 18.12 4.05
N THR A 328 34.21 17.38 5.08
CA THR A 328 33.69 16.01 4.93
C THR A 328 32.21 16.03 5.27
N LEU A 329 31.38 15.64 4.31
CA LEU A 329 29.93 15.59 4.42
C LEU A 329 29.55 14.21 4.99
N GLN A 330 28.89 14.20 6.14
CA GLN A 330 28.37 12.98 6.74
C GLN A 330 26.94 12.72 6.22
N LEU A 331 26.81 11.69 5.39
CA LEU A 331 25.55 11.30 4.77
C LEU A 331 24.68 10.51 5.77
N ASN A 332 23.38 10.76 5.75
CA ASN A 332 22.36 10.05 6.53
C ASN A 332 22.07 8.62 6.02
N GLY A 333 22.78 8.18 4.97
CA GLY A 333 22.63 6.88 4.32
C GLY A 333 23.81 6.52 3.43
N SER A 334 23.92 5.25 3.07
CA SER A 334 24.99 4.80 2.18
C SER A 334 24.79 5.38 0.77
N ALA A 335 25.81 6.07 0.26
CA ALA A 335 25.86 6.57 -1.10
C ALA A 335 25.72 5.45 -2.15
N ARG A 336 26.18 4.23 -1.82
CA ARG A 336 26.14 3.06 -2.70
C ARG A 336 24.80 2.34 -2.70
N GLN A 337 23.89 2.69 -1.79
CA GLN A 337 22.51 2.20 -1.84
C GLN A 337 21.79 2.69 -3.11
N PHE A 338 22.23 3.81 -3.68
CA PHE A 338 21.59 4.48 -4.81
C PHE A 338 22.39 4.29 -6.10
N LYS A 339 21.69 4.28 -7.23
CA LYS A 339 22.34 4.15 -8.54
C LYS A 339 23.03 5.44 -8.97
N TYR A 340 22.46 6.58 -8.58
CA TYR A 340 23.03 7.89 -8.83
C TYR A 340 22.96 8.76 -7.58
N LEU A 341 23.89 9.71 -7.52
CA LEU A 341 23.82 10.85 -6.62
C LEU A 341 23.47 12.11 -7.41
N VAL A 342 22.64 12.95 -6.82
CA VAL A 342 22.28 14.27 -7.34
C VAL A 342 22.74 15.32 -6.34
N PHE A 343 23.49 16.31 -6.83
CA PHE A 343 24.06 17.36 -6.01
C PHE A 343 23.41 18.70 -6.36
N ASP A 344 22.86 19.37 -5.36
CA ASP A 344 22.52 20.80 -5.48
C ASP A 344 23.73 21.60 -5.02
N LEU A 345 24.25 22.45 -5.90
CA LEU A 345 25.50 23.18 -5.66
C LEU A 345 25.55 24.51 -6.41
N SER A 346 26.47 25.38 -6.00
CA SER A 346 26.83 26.59 -6.73
C SER A 346 28.24 26.44 -7.29
N PHE A 347 28.35 26.68 -8.59
CA PHE A 347 29.60 27.08 -9.23
C PHE A 347 29.70 28.61 -9.26
N HIS A 348 30.82 29.19 -9.69
CA HIS A 348 30.93 30.63 -9.94
C HIS A 348 30.11 31.05 -11.16
N THR A 349 30.07 30.20 -12.19
CA THR A 349 29.36 30.51 -13.45
C THR A 349 27.87 30.14 -13.44
N ASN A 350 27.46 29.28 -12.49
CA ASN A 350 26.10 28.83 -12.31
C ASN A 350 25.79 28.63 -10.82
N HIS A 351 25.05 29.58 -10.24
CA HIS A 351 24.76 29.60 -8.81
C HIS A 351 23.67 28.59 -8.36
N TYR A 352 22.96 27.98 -9.30
CA TYR A 352 21.87 27.02 -9.04
C TYR A 352 22.04 25.77 -9.89
N ALA A 353 23.22 25.15 -9.78
CA ALA A 353 23.55 23.96 -10.55
C ALA A 353 23.02 22.69 -9.86
N THR A 354 22.58 21.75 -10.69
CA THR A 354 22.28 20.38 -10.27
C THR A 354 23.11 19.43 -11.10
N VAL A 355 23.93 18.62 -10.45
CA VAL A 355 24.80 17.64 -11.12
C VAL A 355 24.39 16.23 -10.70
N LYS A 356 24.12 15.36 -11.68
CA LYS A 356 23.79 13.95 -11.47
C LYS A 356 24.96 13.08 -11.91
N ILE A 357 25.45 12.22 -11.03
CA ILE A 357 26.55 11.30 -11.32
C ILE A 357 26.21 9.87 -10.92
N ARG A 358 26.80 8.90 -11.61
CA ARG A 358 26.90 7.52 -11.14
C ARG A 358 28.24 7.38 -10.43
N ILE A 359 28.24 6.85 -9.21
CA ILE A 359 29.51 6.57 -8.50
C ILE A 359 30.24 5.45 -9.26
N PRO A 360 31.47 5.68 -9.75
CA PRO A 360 32.24 4.65 -10.45
C PRO A 360 32.51 3.44 -9.53
N GLU A 361 32.48 2.23 -10.09
CA GLU A 361 32.92 1.03 -9.36
C GLU A 361 34.45 1.08 -9.15
N GLY A 362 34.90 0.88 -7.91
CA GLY A 362 36.33 0.81 -7.58
C GLY A 362 37.07 2.13 -7.42
N THR A 363 36.51 3.27 -7.86
CA THR A 363 37.17 4.59 -7.69
C THR A 363 36.63 5.32 -6.45
N ALA A 364 37.51 5.76 -5.56
CA ALA A 364 37.15 6.61 -4.43
C ALA A 364 36.89 8.07 -4.84
N ASN A 365 37.54 8.53 -5.91
CA ASN A 365 37.48 9.92 -6.37
C ASN A 365 36.58 10.09 -7.59
N PHE A 366 35.86 11.21 -7.64
CA PHE A 366 35.08 11.64 -8.79
C PHE A 366 34.92 13.16 -8.82
N TYR A 367 34.49 13.69 -9.95
CA TYR A 367 34.50 15.12 -10.22
C TYR A 367 33.08 15.60 -10.56
N LEU A 368 32.73 16.79 -10.09
CA LEU A 368 31.54 17.51 -10.51
C LEU A 368 31.98 18.72 -11.32
N ASP A 369 31.50 18.82 -12.55
CA ASP A 369 31.85 19.86 -13.49
C ASP A 369 30.66 20.74 -13.86
N ALA A 370 30.96 21.98 -14.24
CA ALA A 370 29.96 22.90 -14.75
C ALA A 370 29.80 22.69 -16.28
N PHE A 371 28.73 22.00 -16.70
CA PHE A 371 28.30 21.92 -18.10
C PHE A 371 26.95 22.63 -18.30
N GLY A 372 26.86 23.61 -19.22
CA GLY A 372 25.58 24.25 -19.58
C GLY A 372 25.62 25.76 -19.81
N ALA A 373 24.44 26.38 -19.81
CA ALA A 373 24.25 27.81 -20.04
C ALA A 373 24.83 28.65 -18.88
N LYS A 374 25.68 29.62 -19.21
CA LYS A 374 26.35 30.51 -18.26
C LYS A 374 25.43 31.68 -17.93
N THR A 375 25.22 31.98 -16.65
CA THR A 375 24.34 33.09 -16.22
C THR A 375 25.09 34.41 -16.02
N ASN A 376 26.42 34.41 -16.12
CA ASN A 376 27.26 35.59 -15.90
C ASN A 376 27.96 36.00 -17.20
N SER A 377 27.65 37.21 -17.69
CA SER A 377 28.15 37.79 -18.95
C SER A 377 29.63 38.19 -18.92
N ASN A 378 30.27 38.18 -17.74
CA ASN A 378 31.67 38.59 -17.56
C ASN A 378 32.67 37.42 -17.47
N VAL A 379 32.22 36.19 -17.72
CA VAL A 379 33.08 35.01 -17.64
C VAL A 379 33.56 34.64 -19.04
N ALA A 380 34.89 34.51 -19.19
CA ALA A 380 35.51 34.18 -20.46
C ALA A 380 34.91 32.91 -21.12
N ASN A 381 34.98 32.84 -22.45
CA ASN A 381 34.34 31.79 -23.24
C ASN A 381 34.79 30.35 -22.87
N SER A 382 35.89 30.19 -22.15
CA SER A 382 36.47 28.89 -21.76
C SER A 382 36.84 28.79 -20.28
N THR A 383 35.89 29.03 -19.37
CA THR A 383 36.07 28.74 -17.95
C THR A 383 35.64 27.32 -17.63
N LEU A 384 36.55 26.54 -17.06
CA LEU A 384 36.29 25.20 -16.50
C LEU A 384 36.22 25.32 -14.99
N GLU A 385 35.21 24.71 -14.39
CA GLU A 385 34.99 24.66 -12.95
C GLU A 385 34.77 23.21 -12.55
N GLU A 386 35.49 22.77 -11.53
CA GLU A 386 35.48 21.38 -11.08
C GLU A 386 35.55 21.28 -9.56
N ILE A 387 34.73 20.41 -8.98
CA ILE A 387 34.81 20.00 -7.58
C ILE A 387 35.26 18.54 -7.53
N GLU A 388 36.42 18.27 -6.93
CA GLU A 388 36.90 16.91 -6.67
C GLU A 388 36.29 16.40 -5.36
N LEU A 389 35.60 15.27 -5.45
CA LEU A 389 35.01 14.57 -4.34
C LEU A 389 35.70 13.22 -4.15
N ALA A 390 35.81 12.81 -2.89
CA ALA A 390 36.30 11.50 -2.50
C ALA A 390 35.34 10.82 -1.52
N LEU A 391 34.86 9.64 -1.88
CA LEU A 391 34.10 8.78 -0.99
C LEU A 391 35.10 8.08 -0.04
N LYS A 392 35.16 8.53 1.21
CA LYS A 392 36.03 7.93 2.24
C LYS A 392 35.53 6.57 2.66
N ASP A 393 34.23 6.49 2.83
CA ASP A 393 33.44 5.30 3.06
C ASP A 393 32.02 5.57 2.56
N ASP A 394 31.14 4.58 2.68
CA ASP A 394 29.78 4.66 2.15
C ASP A 394 28.94 5.82 2.69
N THR A 395 29.27 6.40 3.84
CA THR A 395 28.51 7.49 4.46
C THR A 395 29.30 8.79 4.61
N HIS A 396 30.55 8.86 4.15
CA HIS A 396 31.37 10.07 4.24
C HIS A 396 31.93 10.49 2.89
N LEU A 397 31.54 11.68 2.46
CA LEU A 397 31.98 12.29 1.22
C LEU A 397 32.87 13.50 1.50
N GLN A 398 34.15 13.42 1.14
CA GLN A 398 35.10 14.52 1.29
C GLN A 398 35.12 15.41 0.04
N ILE A 399 34.99 16.71 0.24
CA ILE A 399 35.29 17.72 -0.79
C ILE A 399 36.79 17.98 -0.73
N LYS A 400 37.55 17.38 -1.66
CA LYS A 400 39.02 17.45 -1.64
C LYS A 400 39.52 18.79 -2.14
N SER A 401 38.98 19.23 -3.26
CA SER A 401 39.36 20.47 -3.89
C SER A 401 38.21 21.03 -4.72
N ALA A 402 38.22 22.34 -4.93
CA ALA A 402 37.38 23.02 -5.90
C ALA A 402 38.28 23.94 -6.70
N MET A 403 38.24 23.85 -8.02
CA MET A 403 39.20 24.49 -8.92
C MET A 403 38.48 25.17 -10.07
N SER A 404 39.00 26.31 -10.50
CA SER A 404 38.59 26.98 -11.72
C SER A 404 39.81 27.26 -12.62
N SER A 405 39.60 27.24 -13.93
CA SER A 405 40.58 27.64 -14.94
C SER A 405 39.88 28.48 -16.00
N SER A 406 40.55 29.48 -16.58
CA SER A 406 39.99 30.31 -17.64
C SER A 406 41.04 30.57 -18.73
N ASN A 407 40.65 30.52 -20.00
CA ASN A 407 41.48 30.92 -21.17
C ASN A 407 42.91 30.34 -21.17
N GLY A 408 43.07 29.05 -20.85
CA GLY A 408 44.39 28.38 -20.83
C GLY A 408 45.29 28.77 -19.65
N ALA A 409 44.77 29.52 -18.67
CA ALA A 409 45.47 29.77 -17.41
C ALA A 409 45.54 28.52 -16.53
N ALA A 410 46.53 28.49 -15.65
CA ALA A 410 46.67 27.43 -14.64
C ALA A 410 45.42 27.32 -13.76
N GLN A 411 45.10 26.11 -13.32
CA GLN A 411 44.01 25.86 -12.37
C GLN A 411 44.29 26.58 -11.04
N THR A 412 43.30 27.32 -10.54
CA THR A 412 43.36 28.00 -9.24
C THR A 412 42.28 27.46 -8.31
N ALA A 413 42.61 27.31 -7.03
CA ALA A 413 41.65 26.91 -6.01
C ALA A 413 40.52 27.95 -5.88
N SER A 414 39.28 27.50 -5.80
CA SER A 414 38.09 28.33 -5.62
C SER A 414 37.42 28.08 -4.28
N ASN A 415 37.13 29.15 -3.53
CA ASN A 415 36.40 29.11 -2.27
C ASN A 415 34.90 29.43 -2.42
N GLU A 416 34.48 29.70 -3.66
CA GLU A 416 33.12 30.14 -3.99
C GLU A 416 32.21 28.95 -4.36
N MET A 417 32.80 27.85 -4.82
CA MET A 417 32.04 26.65 -5.14
C MET A 417 31.57 25.95 -3.86
N THR A 418 30.28 25.64 -3.79
CA THR A 418 29.64 25.16 -2.56
C THR A 418 28.60 24.10 -2.89
N ILE A 419 28.64 22.96 -2.18
CA ILE A 419 27.59 21.94 -2.21
C ILE A 419 26.58 22.24 -1.11
N TYR A 420 25.31 22.27 -1.47
CA TYR A 420 24.21 22.52 -0.52
C TYR A 420 23.46 21.27 -0.14
N LYS A 421 23.25 20.35 -1.08
CA LYS A 421 22.51 19.11 -0.82
C LYS A 421 23.05 17.95 -1.66
N VAL A 422 22.88 16.74 -1.11
CA VAL A 422 23.15 15.48 -1.80
C VAL A 422 21.92 14.60 -1.67
N TYR A 423 21.41 14.12 -2.80
CA TYR A 423 20.31 13.16 -2.85
C TYR A 423 20.76 11.85 -3.49
N GLY A 424 20.21 10.74 -3.01
CA GLY A 424 20.28 9.45 -3.67
C GLY A 424 19.05 9.20 -4.53
N VAL A 425 19.25 8.68 -5.75
CA VAL A 425 18.17 8.29 -6.69
C VAL A 425 18.50 6.98 -7.42
N GLU A 426 17.48 6.29 -7.92
CA GLU A 426 17.61 5.16 -8.87
C GLU A 426 17.95 5.59 -10.31
#